data_AF-A0A520AI92-F1
#
_entry.id   AF-A0A520AI92-F1
#
_cell.length_a   1.000
_cell.length_b   1.000
_cell.length_c   1.000
_cell.angle_alpha   90.00
_cell.angle_beta   90.00
_cell.angle_gamma   90.00
#
_symmetry.space_group_name_H-M   'P 1'
#
loop_
_entity.id
_entity.type
_entity.pdbx_description
1 polymer ?
#
loop_
_entity_poly.entity_id
_entity_poly.type
_entity_poly.pdbx_seq_one_letter_code
_entity_poly.pdbx_strand_id
1 'polypeptide(L)'
;MRYIKFLLALTVFMSCKGEAKKVGNTDVPKVLDGRVDSSLVNSKLDSTRRIINSTNKSQEKNISYLFSLEDFPSAEGNEGTAYYNNGKLNKIEIVFFGETGKAIFNYLFKNDVVDVVERRYSYNGMLTDVKSDADMKLSEENHYKIDLKGKRIEDSNTTDSLYLAIMQNVPTKL
;
A
#
# COMPACT_ATOMS: atom_id res chain seq x y z
N MET A 1 6.25 56.87 24.75
CA MET A 1 5.72 56.67 26.12
C MET A 1 5.19 55.24 26.19
N ARG A 2 5.85 54.34 26.94
CA ARG A 2 5.48 53.91 28.33
C ARG A 2 4.24 52.98 28.28
N TYR A 3 4.18 51.71 28.71
CA TYR A 3 4.93 50.80 29.61
C TYR A 3 4.51 49.34 29.23
N ILE A 4 5.36 48.29 29.18
CA ILE A 4 6.06 47.51 30.24
C ILE A 4 5.16 46.49 30.98
N LYS A 5 5.54 45.21 30.80
CA LYS A 5 5.64 44.06 31.76
C LYS A 5 4.34 43.55 32.40
N PHE A 6 4.09 42.23 32.55
CA PHE A 6 4.89 41.18 33.21
C PHE A 6 4.78 39.83 32.46
N LEU A 7 5.82 38.99 32.29
CA LEU A 7 6.54 38.14 33.28
C LEU A 7 5.60 37.12 33.98
N LEU A 8 5.88 35.83 34.21
CA LEU A 8 7.13 35.05 34.26
C LEU A 8 6.75 33.56 34.52
N ALA A 9 7.62 32.63 34.09
CA ALA A 9 8.08 31.43 34.84
C ALA A 9 7.12 30.27 35.18
N LEU A 10 7.58 29.04 35.40
CA LEU A 10 8.83 28.30 35.13
C LEU A 10 8.56 26.85 35.61
N THR A 11 9.13 25.90 34.86
CA THR A 11 9.46 24.49 35.13
C THR A 11 9.26 23.88 36.53
N VAL A 12 8.91 22.58 36.56
CA VAL A 12 9.67 21.56 37.32
C VAL A 12 9.64 20.21 36.57
N PHE A 13 10.79 19.78 36.03
CA PHE A 13 11.08 18.36 35.81
C PHE A 13 11.55 17.79 37.14
N MET A 14 10.79 16.87 37.74
CA MET A 14 11.24 16.09 38.88
C MET A 14 11.58 14.68 38.41
N SER A 15 12.89 14.47 38.31
CA SER A 15 13.56 13.19 38.13
C SER A 15 13.56 12.46 39.48
N CYS A 16 12.95 11.27 39.56
CA CYS A 16 13.21 10.35 40.66
C CYS A 16 14.13 9.23 40.16
N LYS A 17 15.42 9.39 40.48
CA LYS A 17 16.33 8.26 40.68
C LYS A 17 15.96 7.57 41.99
N GLY A 18 15.71 6.27 41.94
CA GLY A 18 15.71 5.38 43.09
C GLY A 18 16.80 4.33 42.90
N GLU A 19 17.76 4.31 43.82
CA GLU A 19 18.92 3.42 43.84
C GLU A 19 18.56 1.96 44.21
N ALA A 20 19.47 1.07 43.82
CA ALA A 20 19.42 -0.38 43.96
C ALA A 20 19.61 -0.91 45.39
N LYS A 21 19.10 -2.12 45.66
CA LYS A 21 19.70 -3.10 46.58
C LYS A 21 19.66 -4.52 46.00
N LYS A 22 20.70 -5.27 46.33
CA LYS A 22 21.23 -6.49 45.70
C LYS A 22 20.71 -7.81 46.29
N VAL A 23 21.04 -8.88 45.55
CA VAL A 23 21.47 -10.24 45.95
C VAL A 23 20.42 -11.35 45.85
N GLY A 24 20.76 -12.34 45.01
CA GLY A 24 20.22 -13.69 44.98
C GLY A 24 20.85 -14.47 43.83
N ASN A 25 22.09 -14.91 44.02
CA ASN A 25 22.86 -15.71 43.07
C ASN A 25 22.45 -17.18 43.22
N THR A 26 21.99 -17.83 42.14
CA THR A 26 21.93 -19.29 42.07
C THR A 26 22.20 -19.72 40.63
N ASP A 27 23.44 -20.13 40.38
CA ASP A 27 23.84 -20.88 39.19
C ASP A 27 23.30 -22.31 39.26
N VAL A 28 22.58 -22.77 38.23
CA VAL A 28 22.66 -24.15 37.67
C VAL A 28 22.12 -24.10 36.22
N PRO A 29 22.77 -24.75 35.23
CA PRO A 29 22.65 -24.43 33.81
C PRO A 29 21.52 -25.19 33.12
N LYS A 30 20.92 -24.61 32.08
CA LYS A 30 20.16 -25.39 31.09
C LYS A 30 20.04 -24.68 29.75
N VAL A 31 20.81 -25.20 28.79
CA VAL A 31 20.45 -25.42 27.38
C VAL A 31 19.66 -24.28 26.74
N LEU A 32 20.37 -23.44 25.98
CA LEU A 32 19.82 -22.66 24.86
C LEU A 32 19.24 -23.64 23.84
N ASP A 33 18.01 -24.09 24.08
CA ASP A 33 17.16 -24.61 23.02
C ASP A 33 16.69 -23.38 22.26
N GLY A 34 17.33 -23.14 21.11
CA GLY A 34 16.93 -22.14 20.14
C GLY A 34 15.56 -22.50 19.59
N ARG A 35 14.51 -22.28 20.37
CA ARG A 35 13.19 -22.02 19.83
C ARG A 35 13.32 -20.71 19.07
N VAL A 36 13.54 -20.87 17.76
CA VAL A 36 13.10 -19.91 16.77
C VAL A 36 11.65 -19.62 17.14
N ASP A 37 11.46 -18.47 17.77
CA ASP A 37 10.16 -17.90 18.05
C ASP A 37 9.48 -17.77 16.69
N SER A 38 8.67 -18.77 16.35
CA SER A 38 7.71 -18.71 15.26
C SER A 38 6.54 -17.81 15.69
N SER A 39 6.87 -16.63 16.24
CA SER A 39 5.99 -15.48 16.20
C SER A 39 5.86 -15.12 14.73
N LEU A 40 4.98 -15.90 14.11
CA LEU A 40 4.39 -15.77 12.82
C LEU A 40 3.90 -14.33 12.75
N VAL A 41 4.76 -13.43 12.27
CA VAL A 41 4.32 -12.15 11.73
C VAL A 41 3.46 -12.56 10.53
N ASN A 42 2.18 -12.82 10.79
CA ASN A 42 1.17 -12.94 9.76
C ASN A 42 1.12 -11.56 9.12
N SER A 43 1.99 -11.35 8.12
CA SER A 43 1.97 -10.12 7.36
C SER A 43 0.59 -10.01 6.72
N LYS A 44 0.11 -8.77 6.50
CA LYS A 44 -1.17 -8.53 5.80
C LYS A 44 -1.23 -9.35 4.50
N LEU A 45 -0.10 -9.47 3.81
CA LEU A 45 0.08 -10.27 2.60
C LEU A 45 -0.11 -11.79 2.80
N ASP A 46 0.34 -12.36 3.91
CA ASP A 46 0.15 -13.79 4.17
C ASP A 46 -1.31 -14.12 4.48
N SER A 47 -2.00 -13.23 5.18
CA SER A 47 -3.44 -13.33 5.39
C SER A 47 -4.20 -13.23 4.07
N THR A 48 -3.87 -12.23 3.22
CA THR A 48 -4.42 -12.10 1.87
C THR A 48 -4.19 -13.36 1.03
N ARG A 49 -2.97 -13.89 1.03
CA ARG A 49 -2.62 -15.12 0.29
C ARG A 49 -3.49 -16.30 0.72
N ARG A 50 -3.68 -16.49 2.04
CA ARG A 50 -4.53 -17.57 2.57
C ARG A 50 -5.98 -17.41 2.13
N ILE A 51 -6.51 -16.19 2.17
CA ILE A 51 -7.88 -15.90 1.71
C ILE A 51 -8.02 -16.31 0.24
N ILE A 52 -7.12 -15.82 -0.63
CA ILE A 52 -7.13 -16.13 -2.07
C ILE A 52 -7.08 -17.64 -2.31
N ASN A 53 -6.16 -18.36 -1.65
CA ASN A 53 -6.01 -19.80 -1.81
C ASN A 53 -7.19 -20.60 -1.24
N SER A 54 -7.85 -20.10 -0.20
CA SER A 54 -9.02 -20.77 0.38
C SER A 54 -10.28 -20.62 -0.48
N THR A 55 -10.40 -19.51 -1.20
CA THR A 55 -11.51 -19.23 -2.11
C THR A 55 -11.34 -19.96 -3.44
N ASN A 56 -10.09 -20.10 -3.91
CA ASN A 56 -9.76 -20.84 -5.13
C ASN A 56 -9.43 -22.30 -4.81
N LYS A 57 -10.46 -23.11 -4.54
CA LYS A 57 -10.33 -24.54 -4.18
C LYS A 57 -9.88 -25.46 -5.33
N SER A 58 -9.70 -24.91 -6.53
CA SER A 58 -9.30 -25.63 -7.73
C SER A 58 -7.85 -25.27 -8.10
N GLN A 59 -7.13 -26.17 -8.76
CA GLN A 59 -5.80 -25.92 -9.36
C GLN A 59 -5.89 -24.94 -10.55
N GLU A 60 -6.69 -23.88 -10.41
CA GLU A 60 -6.91 -22.91 -11.46
C GLU A 60 -5.59 -22.23 -11.77
N LYS A 61 -5.21 -22.32 -13.04
CA LYS A 61 -4.02 -21.64 -13.53
C LYS A 61 -4.21 -20.13 -13.46
N ASN A 62 -5.44 -19.63 -13.58
CA ASN A 62 -5.73 -18.21 -13.59
C ASN A 62 -6.62 -17.86 -12.39
N ILE A 63 -6.19 -16.91 -11.57
CA ILE A 63 -6.91 -16.45 -10.38
C ILE A 63 -7.03 -14.93 -10.43
N SER A 64 -8.18 -14.38 -10.06
CA SER A 64 -8.36 -12.94 -9.84
C SER A 64 -8.66 -12.64 -8.37
N TYR A 65 -8.11 -11.55 -7.86
CA TYR A 65 -8.32 -11.08 -6.49
C TYR A 65 -8.72 -9.60 -6.50
N LEU A 66 -9.89 -9.30 -5.95
CA LEU A 66 -10.42 -7.96 -5.77
C LEU A 66 -9.86 -7.34 -4.49
N PHE A 67 -9.45 -6.07 -4.56
CA PHE A 67 -8.92 -5.32 -3.42
C PHE A 67 -9.28 -3.84 -3.52
N SER A 68 -9.09 -3.11 -2.43
CA SER A 68 -9.12 -1.65 -2.38
C SER A 68 -7.95 -1.13 -1.53
N LEU A 69 -7.60 0.13 -1.72
CA LEU A 69 -6.59 0.86 -0.96
C LEU A 69 -7.29 1.83 -0.02
N GLU A 70 -7.32 1.51 1.27
CA GLU A 70 -7.99 2.34 2.29
C GLU A 70 -7.30 3.70 2.48
N ASP A 71 -5.96 3.74 2.37
CA ASP A 71 -5.15 4.92 2.67
C ASP A 71 -4.74 5.73 1.42
N PHE A 72 -5.28 5.42 0.23
CA PHE A 72 -4.93 6.13 -1.00
C PHE A 72 -6.02 7.13 -1.38
N PRO A 73 -5.65 8.38 -1.74
CA PRO A 73 -6.62 9.47 -1.87
C PRO A 73 -7.60 9.25 -3.02
N SER A 74 -8.83 8.91 -2.68
CA SER A 74 -10.03 9.06 -3.52
C SER A 74 -11.25 9.19 -2.61
N ALA A 75 -11.96 10.31 -2.72
CA ALA A 75 -13.16 10.56 -1.92
C ALA A 75 -14.28 9.55 -2.24
N GLU A 76 -14.35 9.10 -3.49
CA GLU A 76 -15.35 8.14 -3.99
C GLU A 76 -14.84 6.69 -3.94
N GLY A 77 -13.64 6.47 -3.39
CA GLY A 77 -13.04 5.15 -3.26
C GLY A 77 -12.31 4.65 -4.50
N ASN A 78 -11.87 3.39 -4.43
CA ASN A 78 -11.11 2.73 -5.48
C ASN A 78 -11.37 1.22 -5.47
N GLU A 79 -11.22 0.61 -6.65
CA GLU A 79 -11.34 -0.83 -6.83
C GLU A 79 -10.19 -1.34 -7.69
N GLY A 80 -9.48 -2.34 -7.16
CA GLY A 80 -8.37 -3.00 -7.82
C GLY A 80 -8.66 -4.48 -8.05
N THR A 81 -8.18 -5.00 -9.17
CA THR A 81 -8.13 -6.44 -9.45
C THR A 81 -6.70 -6.86 -9.76
N ALA A 82 -6.19 -7.81 -8.99
CA ALA A 82 -4.93 -8.50 -9.25
C ALA A 82 -5.19 -9.82 -9.96
N TYR A 83 -4.50 -10.05 -11.07
CA TYR A 83 -4.62 -11.26 -11.88
C TYR A 83 -3.34 -12.08 -11.77
N TYR A 84 -3.50 -13.36 -11.42
CA TYR A 84 -2.43 -14.32 -11.26
C TYR A 84 -2.51 -15.38 -12.36
N ASN A 85 -1.36 -15.76 -12.90
CA ASN A 85 -1.21 -16.87 -13.82
C ASN A 85 -0.16 -17.84 -13.27
N ASN A 86 -0.54 -19.10 -13.10
CA ASN A 86 0.22 -20.16 -12.43
C ASN A 86 0.80 -19.70 -11.08
N GLY A 87 -0.04 -19.08 -10.26
CA GLY A 87 0.32 -18.58 -8.94
C GLY A 87 1.27 -17.37 -8.91
N LYS A 88 1.59 -16.76 -10.07
CA LYS A 88 2.41 -15.55 -10.15
C LYS A 88 1.56 -14.36 -10.58
N LEU A 89 1.76 -13.22 -9.92
CA LEU A 89 1.12 -11.96 -10.30
C LEU A 89 1.51 -11.60 -11.74
N ASN A 90 0.51 -11.35 -12.58
CA ASN A 90 0.67 -11.09 -14.01
C ASN A 90 0.22 -9.67 -14.39
N LYS A 91 -0.93 -9.24 -13.87
CA LYS A 91 -1.51 -7.91 -14.14
C LYS A 91 -2.17 -7.36 -12.88
N ILE A 92 -2.12 -6.06 -12.69
CA ILE A 92 -3.04 -5.33 -11.81
C ILE A 92 -3.78 -4.28 -12.64
N GLU A 93 -5.07 -4.15 -12.39
CA GLU A 93 -5.89 -3.03 -12.83
C GLU A 93 -6.48 -2.36 -11.60
N ILE A 94 -6.39 -1.03 -11.48
CA ILE A 94 -7.03 -0.29 -10.40
C ILE A 94 -7.70 0.96 -10.95
N VAL A 95 -8.93 1.20 -10.47
CA VAL A 95 -9.75 2.36 -10.83
C VAL A 95 -9.92 3.23 -9.60
N PHE A 96 -9.68 4.53 -9.77
CA PHE A 96 -10.01 5.57 -8.80
C PHE A 96 -11.20 6.36 -9.32
N PHE A 97 -12.26 6.41 -8.54
CA PHE A 97 -13.47 7.14 -8.86
C PHE A 97 -13.36 8.58 -8.36
N GLY A 98 -13.94 9.52 -9.10
CA GLY A 98 -14.05 10.90 -8.67
C GLY A 98 -15.33 11.51 -9.20
N GLU A 99 -15.74 12.64 -8.60
CA GLU A 99 -16.98 13.32 -8.99
C GLU A 99 -17.00 13.67 -10.49
N THR A 100 -15.87 14.14 -11.04
CA THR A 100 -15.78 14.63 -12.43
C THR A 100 -15.17 13.63 -13.40
N GLY A 101 -14.89 12.42 -12.96
CA GLY A 101 -14.23 11.43 -13.80
C GLY A 101 -13.65 10.23 -13.07
N LYS A 102 -12.71 9.54 -13.72
CA LYS A 102 -11.99 8.41 -13.13
C LYS A 102 -10.59 8.28 -13.70
N ALA A 103 -9.71 7.69 -12.91
CA ALA A 103 -8.39 7.29 -13.35
C ALA A 103 -8.28 5.77 -13.32
N ILE A 104 -7.70 5.18 -14.37
CA ILE A 104 -7.45 3.75 -14.48
C ILE A 104 -5.94 3.54 -14.64
N PHE A 105 -5.36 2.73 -13.76
CA PHE A 105 -3.97 2.31 -13.83
C PHE A 105 -3.90 0.83 -14.15
N ASN A 106 -3.09 0.49 -15.16
CA ASN A 106 -2.79 -0.89 -15.53
C ASN A 106 -1.31 -1.14 -15.34
N TYR A 107 -0.99 -2.16 -14.56
CA TYR A 107 0.38 -2.63 -14.32
C TYR A 107 0.52 -4.02 -14.93
N LEU A 108 1.37 -4.17 -15.93
CA LEU A 108 1.65 -5.44 -16.59
C LEU A 108 3.06 -5.92 -16.26
N PHE A 109 3.17 -7.04 -15.54
CA PHE A 109 4.43 -7.56 -15.06
C PHE A 109 5.15 -8.35 -16.17
N LYS A 110 6.36 -7.91 -16.53
CA LYS A 110 7.24 -8.53 -17.52
C LYS A 110 8.62 -8.76 -16.93
N ASN A 111 8.83 -9.94 -16.36
CA ASN A 111 10.08 -10.33 -15.71
C ASN A 111 10.51 -9.35 -14.61
N ASP A 112 11.47 -8.48 -14.90
CA ASP A 112 12.10 -7.49 -14.02
C ASP A 112 11.52 -6.08 -14.17
N VAL A 113 10.59 -5.88 -15.10
CA VAL A 113 9.97 -4.60 -15.41
C VAL A 113 8.45 -4.70 -15.32
N VAL A 114 7.80 -3.59 -15.00
CA VAL A 114 6.36 -3.42 -15.06
C VAL A 114 6.06 -2.33 -16.09
N ASP A 115 5.31 -2.69 -17.14
CA ASP A 115 4.77 -1.70 -18.06
C ASP A 115 3.52 -1.08 -17.42
N VAL A 116 3.48 0.25 -17.35
CA VAL A 116 2.40 1.00 -16.72
C VAL A 116 1.66 1.84 -17.75
N VAL A 117 0.33 1.72 -17.73
CA VAL A 117 -0.57 2.58 -18.50
C VAL A 117 -1.53 3.27 -17.55
N GLU A 118 -1.44 4.60 -17.48
CA GLU A 118 -2.38 5.46 -16.78
C GLU A 118 -3.34 6.09 -17.80
N ARG A 119 -4.64 6.01 -17.53
CA ARG A 119 -5.67 6.69 -18.32
C ARG A 119 -6.56 7.50 -17.41
N ARG A 120 -6.74 8.77 -17.72
CA ARG A 120 -7.71 9.64 -17.04
C ARG A 120 -8.85 9.94 -17.97
N TYR A 121 -10.05 9.84 -17.42
CA TYR A 121 -11.28 10.11 -18.11
C TYR A 121 -12.03 11.18 -17.35
N SER A 122 -12.56 12.17 -18.07
CA SER A 122 -13.33 13.26 -17.49
C SER A 122 -14.59 13.52 -18.30
N TYR A 123 -15.60 14.08 -17.63
CA TYR A 123 -16.75 14.67 -18.31
C TYR A 123 -16.33 15.98 -18.98
N ASN A 124 -16.87 16.26 -20.18
CA ASN A 124 -16.50 17.46 -20.96
C ASN A 124 -17.39 18.69 -20.65
N GLY A 125 -18.27 18.60 -19.66
CA GLY A 125 -19.29 19.61 -19.36
C GLY A 125 -19.62 19.68 -17.87
N MET A 126 -20.66 20.45 -17.51
CA MET A 126 -21.14 20.49 -16.14
C MET A 126 -21.70 19.12 -15.73
N LEU A 127 -21.56 18.77 -14.44
CA LEU A 127 -22.15 17.54 -13.88
C LEU A 127 -23.65 17.43 -14.17
N THR A 128 -24.36 18.55 -14.27
CA THR A 128 -25.79 18.62 -14.62
C THR A 128 -26.11 18.11 -16.03
N ASP A 129 -25.12 18.08 -16.92
CA ASP A 129 -25.29 17.71 -18.32
C ASP A 129 -24.89 16.24 -18.59
N VAL A 130 -24.37 15.55 -17.58
CA VAL A 130 -23.95 14.15 -17.64
C VAL A 130 -25.18 13.25 -17.61
N LYS A 131 -25.37 12.45 -18.66
CA LYS A 131 -26.49 11.51 -18.80
C LYS A 131 -26.08 10.09 -18.46
N SER A 132 -24.80 9.76 -18.66
CA SER A 132 -24.23 8.46 -18.34
C SER A 132 -22.70 8.49 -18.37
N ASP A 133 -22.08 7.41 -17.89
CA ASP A 133 -20.64 7.16 -18.00
C ASP A 133 -20.11 7.23 -19.45
N ALA A 134 -20.97 7.03 -20.45
CA ALA A 134 -20.60 7.15 -21.86
C ALA A 134 -20.22 8.59 -22.26
N ASP A 135 -20.59 9.60 -21.46
CA ASP A 135 -20.22 11.00 -21.69
C ASP A 135 -18.78 11.31 -21.25
N MET A 136 -18.14 10.39 -20.53
CA MET A 136 -16.72 10.49 -20.16
C MET A 136 -15.85 10.29 -21.40
N LYS A 137 -14.82 11.13 -21.54
CA LYS A 137 -13.80 10.98 -22.58
C LYS A 137 -12.42 10.88 -21.96
N LEU A 138 -11.54 10.16 -22.65
CA LEU A 138 -10.12 10.11 -22.32
C LEU A 138 -9.56 11.53 -22.43
N SER A 139 -9.05 12.05 -21.32
CA SER A 139 -8.43 13.36 -21.23
C SER A 139 -6.91 13.27 -21.20
N GLU A 140 -6.38 12.18 -20.65
CA GLU A 140 -4.93 11.96 -20.54
C GLU A 140 -4.61 10.46 -20.62
N GLU A 141 -3.52 10.12 -21.29
CA GLU A 141 -2.96 8.77 -21.31
C GLU A 141 -1.44 8.84 -21.21
N ASN A 142 -0.88 8.20 -20.19
CA ASN A 142 0.55 8.13 -19.97
C ASN A 142 1.03 6.68 -20.01
N HIS A 143 2.18 6.47 -20.64
CA HIS A 143 2.87 5.18 -20.71
C HIS A 143 4.26 5.34 -20.15
N TYR A 144 4.64 4.48 -19.23
CA TYR A 144 5.99 4.46 -18.66
C TYR A 144 6.32 3.08 -18.11
N LYS A 145 7.57 2.87 -17.75
CA LYS A 145 8.02 1.61 -17.15
C LYS A 145 8.59 1.83 -15.77
N ILE A 146 8.37 0.88 -14.89
CA ILE A 146 8.97 0.86 -13.56
C ILE A 146 9.69 -0.46 -13.31
N ASP A 147 10.71 -0.43 -12.46
CA ASP A 147 11.30 -1.64 -11.89
C ASP A 147 10.37 -2.25 -10.81
N LEU A 148 10.70 -3.44 -10.32
CA LEU A 148 9.90 -4.10 -9.27
C LEU A 148 9.88 -3.35 -7.93
N LYS A 149 10.73 -2.32 -7.77
CA LYS A 149 10.79 -1.43 -6.60
C LYS A 149 10.03 -0.11 -6.86
N GLY A 150 9.32 0.01 -7.98
CA GLY A 150 8.52 1.18 -8.32
C GLY A 150 9.31 2.36 -8.89
N LYS A 151 10.61 2.23 -9.14
CA LYS A 151 11.39 3.33 -9.76
C LYS A 151 11.14 3.38 -11.25
N ARG A 152 10.91 4.59 -11.79
CA ARG A 152 10.79 4.76 -13.24
C ARG A 152 12.11 4.45 -13.93
N ILE A 153 12.03 3.74 -15.05
CA ILE A 153 13.20 3.37 -15.85
C ILE A 153 13.74 4.59 -16.60
N GLU A 154 12.84 5.44 -17.09
CA GLU A 154 13.16 6.65 -17.84
C GLU A 154 13.68 7.78 -16.94
N ASP A 155 13.28 7.79 -15.66
CA ASP A 155 13.75 8.74 -14.65
C ASP A 155 13.84 8.08 -13.27
N SER A 156 15.02 7.58 -12.94
CA SER A 156 15.28 6.83 -11.70
C SER A 156 15.07 7.61 -10.38
N ASN A 157 14.89 8.94 -10.45
CA ASN A 157 14.57 9.77 -9.29
C ASN A 157 13.06 9.80 -9.00
N THR A 158 12.24 9.40 -9.97
CA THR A 158 10.79 9.31 -9.81
C THR A 158 10.38 7.90 -9.40
N THR A 159 9.58 7.81 -8.33
CA THR A 159 9.03 6.55 -7.82
C THR A 159 7.51 6.56 -7.94
N ASP A 160 6.93 5.45 -8.38
CA ASP A 160 5.49 5.24 -8.44
C ASP A 160 4.95 4.84 -7.06
N SER A 161 4.49 5.83 -6.30
CA SER A 161 3.96 5.63 -4.95
C SER A 161 2.67 4.81 -4.93
N LEU A 162 1.86 4.86 -6.00
CA LEU A 162 0.65 4.05 -6.12
C LEU A 162 1.01 2.57 -6.23
N TYR A 163 1.95 2.24 -7.11
CA TYR A 163 2.48 0.89 -7.23
C TYR A 163 2.98 0.38 -5.86
N LEU A 164 3.76 1.17 -5.14
CA LEU A 164 4.25 0.77 -3.81
C LEU A 164 3.12 0.51 -2.81
N ALA A 165 2.09 1.34 -2.78
CA ALA A 165 0.92 1.14 -1.93
C ALA A 165 0.17 -0.15 -2.28
N ILE A 166 0.01 -0.46 -3.57
CA ILE A 166 -0.62 -1.70 -4.03
C ILE A 166 0.20 -2.91 -3.58
N MET A 167 1.52 -2.86 -3.75
CA MET A 167 2.42 -4.00 -3.45
C MET A 167 2.55 -4.30 -1.94
N GLN A 168 2.08 -3.40 -1.07
CA GLN A 168 1.93 -3.68 0.37
C GLN A 168 0.70 -4.56 0.67
N ASN A 169 -0.27 -4.62 -0.25
CA ASN A 169 -1.58 -5.25 -0.05
C ASN A 169 -1.82 -6.45 -0.98
N VAL A 170 -1.09 -6.52 -2.10
CA VAL A 170 -1.24 -7.55 -3.13
C VAL A 170 -0.02 -8.48 -3.11
N PRO A 171 -0.18 -9.78 -2.81
CA PRO A 171 0.93 -10.71 -2.84
C PRO A 171 1.42 -10.92 -4.29
N THR A 172 2.72 -11.08 -4.49
CA THR A 172 3.27 -11.36 -5.84
C THR A 172 3.18 -12.83 -6.24
N LYS A 173 2.95 -13.71 -5.26
CA LYS A 173 2.85 -15.16 -5.40
C LYS A 173 1.76 -15.71 -4.49
N LEU A 174 1.03 -16.69 -4.99
CA LEU A 174 0.00 -17.46 -4.28
C LEU A 174 0.52 -18.80 -3.80
#